data_AF-W2PFD3-F1
#
_entry.id   AF-W2PFD3-F1
#
_cell.length_a   1.000
_cell.length_b   1.000
_cell.length_c   1.000
_cell.angle_alpha   90.00
_cell.angle_beta   90.00
_cell.angle_gamma   90.00
#
_symmetry.space_group_name_H-M   'P 1'
#
loop_
_entity.id
_entity.type
_entity.pdbx_description
1 polymer ?
#
loop_
_entity_poly.entity_id
_entity_poly.type
_entity_poly.pdbx_seq_one_letter_code
_entity_poly.pdbx_strand_id
1 'polypeptide(L)'
;MLFAMLLRMNEFYKVCAKCEAWFDDMVWLLFTNRANMLHAPKLFDEETNSDQLLPSEAGAKNEELANDTTNILRGICLASEFRLTSGECSIKMDNMVGSFARGRALNDLIIDFCICFICAGWLLVYEFVRANYGML
;
A
#
# COMPACT_ATOMS: atom_id res chain seq x y z
N MET A 1 -32.36 2.81 -25.28
CA MET A 1 -32.55 3.66 -24.07
C MET A 1 -32.42 2.84 -22.79
N LEU A 2 -33.20 1.76 -22.61
CA LEU A 2 -33.14 0.88 -21.41
C LEU A 2 -31.74 0.27 -21.15
N PHE A 3 -31.06 -0.19 -22.21
CA PHE A 3 -29.72 -0.79 -22.09
C PHE A 3 -28.66 0.18 -21.54
N ALA A 4 -28.67 1.44 -22.01
CA ALA A 4 -27.76 2.47 -21.52
C ALA A 4 -28.03 2.83 -20.04
N MET A 5 -29.29 2.79 -19.62
CA MET A 5 -29.68 3.00 -18.22
C MET A 5 -29.16 1.87 -17.32
N LEU A 6 -29.33 0.62 -17.74
CA LEU A 6 -28.81 -0.55 -17.01
C LEU A 6 -27.29 -0.52 -16.86
N LEU A 7 -26.56 -0.14 -17.91
CA LEU A 7 -25.10 0.03 -17.83
C LEU A 7 -24.69 1.10 -16.81
N ARG A 8 -25.35 2.27 -16.82
CA ARG A 8 -25.06 3.34 -15.86
C ARG A 8 -25.40 2.95 -14.42
N MET A 9 -26.49 2.22 -14.21
CA MET A 9 -26.84 1.69 -12.89
C MET A 9 -25.77 0.70 -12.39
N ASN A 10 -25.28 -0.19 -13.27
CA ASN A 10 -24.22 -1.12 -12.90
C ASN A 10 -22.94 -0.38 -12.50
N GLU A 11 -22.52 0.63 -13.28
CA GLU A 11 -21.36 1.45 -12.92
C GLU A 11 -21.56 2.20 -11.60
N PHE A 12 -22.76 2.72 -11.34
CA PHE A 12 -23.09 3.34 -10.06
C PHE A 12 -22.92 2.36 -8.89
N TYR A 13 -23.47 1.15 -9.00
CA TYR A 13 -23.34 0.14 -7.94
C TYR A 13 -21.90 -0.34 -7.73
N LYS A 14 -21.09 -0.42 -8.79
CA LYS A 14 -19.65 -0.70 -8.66
C LYS A 14 -18.94 0.36 -7.84
N VAL A 15 -19.29 1.64 -8.03
CA VAL A 15 -18.73 2.73 -7.22
C VAL A 15 -19.19 2.62 -5.76
N CYS A 16 -20.48 2.33 -5.51
CA CYS A 16 -20.97 2.12 -4.15
C CYS A 16 -20.24 0.98 -3.42
N ALA A 17 -20.06 -0.16 -4.08
CA ALA A 17 -19.33 -1.30 -3.50
C ALA A 17 -17.87 -0.93 -3.16
N LYS A 18 -17.23 -0.09 -3.98
CA LYS A 18 -15.89 0.43 -3.69
C LYS A 18 -15.87 1.39 -2.52
N CYS A 19 -16.90 2.22 -2.34
CA CYS A 19 -17.01 3.08 -1.16
C CYS A 19 -17.12 2.27 0.14
N GLU A 20 -17.86 1.16 0.14
CA GLU A 20 -17.95 0.26 1.29
C GLU A 20 -16.61 -0.42 1.57
N ALA A 21 -15.97 -0.98 0.55
CA ALA A 21 -14.65 -1.60 0.66
C ALA A 21 -13.57 -0.60 1.12
N TRP A 22 -13.66 0.65 0.67
CA TRP A 22 -12.81 1.74 1.13
C TRP A 22 -13.02 2.05 2.60
N PHE A 23 -14.27 2.10 3.06
CA PHE A 23 -14.57 2.35 4.47
C PHE A 23 -13.97 1.24 5.35
N ASP A 24 -14.11 -0.02 4.95
CA ASP A 24 -13.49 -1.16 5.63
C ASP A 24 -11.96 -1.02 5.71
N ASP A 25 -11.32 -0.68 4.58
CA ASP A 25 -9.88 -0.46 4.52
C ASP A 25 -9.43 0.67 5.47
N MET A 26 -10.14 1.79 5.48
CA MET A 26 -9.82 2.93 6.33
C MET A 26 -10.06 2.63 7.81
N VAL A 27 -11.11 1.89 8.15
CA VAL A 27 -11.34 1.39 9.51
C VAL A 27 -10.20 0.48 9.92
N TRP A 28 -9.79 -0.43 9.06
CA TRP A 28 -8.67 -1.32 9.34
C TRP A 28 -7.35 -0.55 9.50
N LEU A 29 -7.09 0.45 8.67
CA LEU A 29 -5.90 1.30 8.79
C LEU A 29 -5.89 2.09 10.10
N LEU A 30 -7.02 2.65 10.51
CA LEU A 30 -7.13 3.52 11.70
C LEU A 30 -7.24 2.80 13.03
N PHE A 31 -7.92 1.66 13.07
CA PHE A 31 -8.31 1.00 14.32
C PHE A 31 -7.57 -0.31 14.58
N THR A 32 -6.72 -0.76 13.66
CA THR A 32 -5.81 -1.87 13.94
C THR A 32 -4.71 -1.39 14.88
N ASN A 33 -4.73 -1.90 16.12
CA ASN A 33 -3.72 -1.59 17.11
C ASN A 33 -2.40 -2.30 16.76
N ARG A 34 -1.52 -1.60 16.03
CA ARG A 34 -0.23 -2.13 15.57
C ARG A 34 0.82 -2.09 16.68
N ALA A 35 0.69 -1.17 17.62
CA ALA A 35 1.54 -1.11 18.82
C ALA A 35 1.51 -2.40 19.66
N ASN A 36 0.37 -3.11 19.68
CA ASN A 36 0.20 -4.35 20.42
C ASN A 36 0.39 -5.62 19.56
N MET A 37 0.80 -5.50 18.29
CA MET A 37 1.11 -6.66 17.46
C MET A 37 2.46 -7.25 17.87
N LEU A 38 2.41 -8.32 18.68
CA LEU A 38 3.59 -8.99 19.26
C LEU A 38 4.57 -9.60 18.23
N HIS A 39 4.15 -9.73 16.98
CA HIS A 39 4.94 -10.33 15.90
C HIS A 39 4.80 -9.52 14.61
N ALA A 40 5.46 -8.37 14.55
CA ALA A 40 5.70 -7.71 13.28
C ALA A 40 6.59 -8.64 12.41
N PRO A 41 6.21 -8.93 11.15
CA PRO A 41 7.07 -9.68 10.25
C PRO A 41 8.38 -8.92 10.05
N LYS A 42 9.51 -9.55 10.40
CA LYS A 42 10.85 -8.98 10.20
C LYS A 42 11.22 -8.71 8.74
N LEU A 43 10.39 -9.18 7.81
CA LEU A 43 10.65 -9.14 6.38
C LEU A 43 10.79 -7.71 5.83
N PHE A 44 10.20 -6.72 6.51
CA PHE A 44 10.18 -5.32 6.04
C PHE A 44 10.85 -4.35 7.01
N ASP A 45 11.64 -4.87 7.95
CA ASP A 45 12.20 -4.06 9.03
C ASP A 45 13.12 -2.95 8.51
N GLU A 46 13.89 -3.17 7.45
CA GLU A 46 14.71 -2.13 6.83
C GLU A 46 13.83 -1.08 6.14
N GLU A 47 12.82 -1.50 5.38
CA GLU A 47 11.91 -0.61 4.67
C GLU A 47 11.03 0.23 5.60
N THR A 48 10.66 -0.31 6.76
CA THR A 48 9.91 0.41 7.81
C THR A 48 10.81 1.17 8.78
N ASN A 49 12.13 1.13 8.61
CA ASN A 49 13.14 1.66 9.54
C ASN A 49 12.93 1.15 10.98
N SER A 50 12.66 -0.15 11.13
CA SER A 50 12.48 -0.86 12.40
C SER A 50 13.50 -1.98 12.68
N ASP A 51 14.49 -2.19 11.81
CA ASP A 51 15.56 -3.21 11.89
C ASP A 51 16.35 -3.24 13.20
N GLN A 52 16.35 -2.14 13.95
CA GLN A 52 17.05 -2.01 15.23
C GLN A 52 16.14 -1.56 16.39
N LEU A 53 14.84 -1.47 16.16
CA LEU A 53 13.90 -1.00 17.17
C LEU A 53 13.49 -2.13 18.12
N LEU A 54 13.28 -1.79 19.39
CA LEU A 54 12.64 -2.71 20.32
C LEU A 54 11.19 -2.98 19.85
N PRO A 55 10.59 -4.14 20.19
CA PRO A 55 9.24 -4.47 19.72
C PRO A 55 8.18 -3.40 20.02
N SER A 56 8.28 -2.72 21.16
CA SER A 56 7.39 -1.59 21.52
C SER A 56 7.59 -0.36 20.64
N GLU A 57 8.82 -0.11 20.19
CA GLU A 57 9.18 1.01 19.32
C GLU A 57 8.83 0.71 17.86
N ALA A 58 9.07 -0.52 17.41
CA ALA A 58 8.64 -1.00 16.09
C ALA A 58 7.10 -0.96 15.95
N GLY A 59 6.37 -1.33 17.01
CA GLY A 59 4.92 -1.20 17.06
C GLY A 59 4.44 0.25 16.92
N ALA A 60 5.08 1.18 17.64
CA ALA A 60 4.79 2.61 17.52
C ALA A 60 5.13 3.16 16.12
N LYS A 61 6.24 2.71 15.52
CA LYS A 61 6.64 3.11 14.17
C LYS A 61 5.63 2.64 13.11
N ASN A 62 5.14 1.41 13.23
CA ASN A 62 4.11 0.88 12.35
C ASN A 62 2.77 1.63 12.49
N GLU A 63 2.44 2.09 13.69
CA GLU A 63 1.28 2.95 13.94
C GLU A 63 1.44 4.33 13.26
N GLU A 64 2.63 4.94 13.37
CA GLU A 64 2.97 6.19 12.68
C GLU A 64 2.82 6.04 11.16
N LEU A 65 3.43 5.01 10.57
CA LEU A 65 3.34 4.74 9.12
C LEU A 65 1.90 4.52 8.65
N ALA A 66 1.07 3.84 9.45
CA ALA A 66 -0.34 3.64 9.13
C ALA A 66 -1.14 4.96 9.18
N ASN A 67 -0.84 5.84 10.13
CA ASN A 67 -1.45 7.17 10.23
C ASN A 67 -1.05 8.05 9.04
N ASP A 68 0.23 8.08 8.68
CA ASP A 68 0.73 8.83 7.52
C ASP A 68 0.09 8.34 6.22
N THR A 69 0.04 7.01 6.04
CA THR A 69 -0.62 6.38 4.89
C THR A 69 -2.10 6.78 4.85
N THR A 70 -2.81 6.71 5.97
CA THR A 70 -4.21 7.12 6.09
C THR A 70 -4.41 8.58 5.68
N ASN A 71 -3.53 9.49 6.11
CA ASN A 71 -3.64 10.90 5.77
C ASN A 71 -3.48 11.16 4.28
N ILE A 72 -2.54 10.49 3.62
CA ILE A 72 -2.37 10.54 2.16
C ILE A 72 -3.64 10.00 1.47
N LEU A 73 -4.08 8.82 1.91
CA LEU A 73 -5.20 8.08 1.34
C LEU A 73 -6.54 8.84 1.45
N ARG A 74 -6.76 9.64 2.50
CA ARG A 74 -7.95 10.51 2.62
C ARG A 74 -8.01 11.65 1.61
N GLY A 75 -6.85 12.09 1.10
CA GLY A 75 -6.75 13.24 0.20
C GLY A 75 -6.88 12.92 -1.29
N ILE A 76 -6.94 11.63 -1.65
CA ILE A 76 -6.88 11.18 -3.05
C ILE A 76 -8.22 10.61 -3.53
N CYS A 77 -8.44 10.66 -4.85
CA CYS A 77 -9.63 10.07 -5.48
C CYS A 77 -9.32 8.69 -6.09
N LEU A 78 -10.35 7.91 -6.42
CA LEU A 78 -10.19 6.59 -7.07
C LEU A 78 -9.43 6.64 -8.40
N ALA A 79 -9.47 7.78 -9.09
CA ALA A 79 -8.73 8.00 -10.35
C ALA A 79 -7.24 8.27 -10.14
N SER A 80 -6.78 8.44 -8.90
CA SER A 80 -5.37 8.71 -8.58
C SER A 80 -4.50 7.50 -8.90
N GLU A 81 -3.25 7.78 -9.28
CA GLU A 81 -2.25 6.77 -9.62
C GLU A 81 -0.98 7.01 -8.82
N PHE A 82 -0.48 5.96 -8.18
CA PHE A 82 0.83 5.93 -7.55
C PHE A 82 1.83 5.36 -8.56
N ARG A 83 2.98 6.02 -8.71
CA ARG A 83 4.01 5.62 -9.67
C ARG A 83 5.36 5.59 -9.00
N LEU A 84 6.16 4.57 -9.32
CA LEU A 84 7.56 4.52 -8.90
C LEU A 84 8.35 5.66 -9.54
N THR A 85 9.38 6.13 -8.85
CA THR A 85 10.27 7.19 -9.36
C THR A 85 11.02 6.77 -10.63
N SER A 86 11.26 5.48 -10.82
CA SER A 86 11.80 4.90 -12.06
C SER A 86 10.84 5.00 -13.24
N GLY A 87 9.53 5.17 -13.00
CA GLY A 87 8.49 5.15 -14.02
C GLY A 87 8.06 3.75 -14.48
N GLU A 88 8.76 2.70 -14.05
CA GLU A 88 8.59 1.31 -14.53
C GLU A 88 7.30 0.64 -14.03
N CYS A 89 6.72 1.09 -12.92
CA CYS A 89 5.50 0.52 -12.36
C CYS A 89 4.56 1.58 -11.79
N SER A 90 3.26 1.37 -11.94
CA SER A 90 2.21 2.20 -11.36
C SER A 90 1.01 1.38 -10.93
N ILE A 91 0.28 1.90 -9.93
CA ILE A 91 -0.97 1.31 -9.45
C ILE A 91 -2.02 2.41 -9.24
N LYS A 92 -3.23 2.15 -9.72
CA LYS A 92 -4.38 3.05 -9.49
C LYS A 92 -5.00 2.79 -8.15
N MET A 93 -5.49 3.85 -7.50
CA MET A 93 -6.20 3.76 -6.24
C MET A 93 -7.41 2.82 -6.34
N ASP A 94 -8.09 2.82 -7.48
CA ASP A 94 -9.18 1.92 -7.80
C ASP A 94 -8.84 0.42 -7.66
N ASN A 95 -7.58 0.05 -7.89
CA ASN A 95 -7.09 -1.32 -7.75
C ASN A 95 -6.64 -1.62 -6.31
N MET A 96 -6.43 -0.60 -5.48
CA MET A 96 -5.98 -0.78 -4.09
C MET A 96 -7.16 -0.97 -3.14
N VAL A 97 -8.29 -0.32 -3.44
CA VAL A 97 -9.50 -0.38 -2.61
C VAL A 97 -10.01 -1.81 -2.44
N GLY A 98 -10.31 -2.15 -1.19
CA GLY A 98 -10.78 -3.46 -0.75
C GLY A 98 -9.67 -4.49 -0.57
N SER A 99 -8.40 -4.08 -0.52
CA SER A 99 -7.27 -5.00 -0.37
C SER A 99 -6.53 -4.86 0.96
N PHE A 100 -6.83 -3.83 1.77
CA PHE A 100 -6.12 -3.60 3.03
C PHE A 100 -6.81 -4.27 4.23
N ALA A 101 -8.14 -4.31 4.24
CA ALA A 101 -8.91 -4.87 5.34
C ALA A 101 -8.56 -6.35 5.60
N ARG A 102 -8.40 -6.69 6.89
CA ARG A 102 -8.06 -8.05 7.34
C ARG A 102 -9.02 -9.10 6.77
N GLY A 103 -8.47 -10.19 6.26
CA GLY A 103 -9.23 -11.33 5.73
C GLY A 103 -9.52 -11.25 4.23
N ARG A 104 -9.07 -10.18 3.56
CA ARG A 104 -9.07 -10.07 2.09
C ARG A 104 -7.70 -10.47 1.55
N ALA A 105 -7.67 -11.17 0.41
CA ALA A 105 -6.43 -11.46 -0.28
C ALA A 105 -5.94 -10.20 -1.00
N LEU A 106 -4.63 -9.93 -0.94
CA LEU A 106 -4.01 -8.94 -1.81
C LEU A 106 -4.21 -9.37 -3.27
N ASN A 107 -4.57 -8.43 -4.13
CA ASN A 107 -4.60 -8.71 -5.56
C ASN A 107 -3.17 -8.74 -6.13
N ASP A 108 -3.05 -9.38 -7.29
CA ASP A 108 -1.83 -9.52 -8.06
C ASP A 108 -1.17 -8.18 -8.40
N LEU A 109 -1.96 -7.16 -8.72
CA LEU A 109 -1.45 -5.82 -9.04
C LEU A 109 -0.74 -5.14 -7.86
N ILE A 110 -1.26 -5.29 -6.64
CA ILE A 110 -0.62 -4.77 -5.42
C ILE A 110 0.67 -5.54 -5.13
N ILE A 111 0.63 -6.87 -5.27
CA ILE A 111 1.80 -7.71 -5.07
C ILE A 111 2.91 -7.34 -6.07
N ASP A 112 2.56 -7.21 -7.35
CA ASP A 112 3.49 -6.82 -8.42
C ASP A 112 4.08 -5.42 -8.15
N PHE A 113 3.24 -4.44 -7.81
CA PHE A 113 3.69 -3.09 -7.46
C PHE A 113 4.65 -3.09 -6.27
N CYS A 114 4.36 -3.84 -5.20
CA CYS A 114 5.24 -3.96 -4.04
C CYS A 114 6.57 -4.64 -4.40
N ILE A 115 6.56 -5.70 -5.21
CA ILE A 115 7.78 -6.35 -5.68
C ILE A 115 8.63 -5.37 -6.50
N CYS A 116 8.02 -4.65 -7.44
CA CYS A 116 8.72 -3.62 -8.21
C CYS A 116 9.31 -2.52 -7.32
N PHE A 117 8.57 -2.08 -6.29
CA PHE A 117 9.05 -1.08 -5.34
C PHE A 117 10.29 -1.57 -4.58
N ILE A 118 10.23 -2.79 -4.03
CA ILE A 118 11.36 -3.39 -3.31
C ILE A 118 12.55 -3.55 -4.26
N CYS A 119 12.36 -4.19 -5.42
CA CYS A 119 13.43 -4.39 -6.39
C CYS A 119 14.06 -3.08 -6.89
N ALA A 120 13.27 -2.01 -7.05
CA ALA A 120 13.80 -0.69 -7.42
C ALA A 120 14.70 -0.11 -6.32
N GLY A 121 14.34 -0.27 -5.04
CA GLY A 121 15.20 0.11 -3.91
C GLY A 121 16.52 -0.65 -3.90
N TRP A 122 16.48 -1.96 -4.18
CA TRP A 122 17.68 -2.80 -4.23
C TRP A 122 18.58 -2.47 -5.42
N LEU A 123 18.00 -2.08 -6.56
CA LEU A 123 18.77 -1.62 -7.72
C LEU A 123 19.51 -0.31 -7.40
N LEU A 124 18.86 0.63 -6.70
CA LEU A 124 19.48 1.89 -6.29
C LEU A 124 20.60 1.66 -5.27
N VAL A 125 20.41 0.76 -4.30
CA VAL A 125 21.46 0.37 -3.34
C VAL A 125 22.61 -0.31 -4.06
N TYR A 126 22.34 -1.22 -4.99
CA TYR A 126 23.36 -1.90 -5.77
C TYR A 126 24.13 -0.92 -6.67
N GLU A 127 23.45 -0.02 -7.38
CA GLU A 127 24.09 1.01 -8.20
C GLU A 127 24.89 2.00 -7.36
N PHE A 128 24.39 2.41 -6.20
CA PHE A 128 25.11 3.24 -5.25
C PHE A 128 26.37 2.52 -4.73
N VAL A 129 26.25 1.25 -4.35
CA VAL A 129 27.39 0.45 -3.89
C VAL A 129 28.41 0.24 -5.01
N ARG A 130 27.96 -0.05 -6.24
CA ARG A 130 28.83 -0.18 -7.42
C ARG A 130 29.53 1.14 -7.74
N ALA A 131 28.81 2.26 -7.69
CA ALA A 131 29.36 3.59 -8.00
C ALA A 131 30.35 4.11 -6.95
N ASN A 132 30.14 3.79 -5.67
CA ASN A 132 30.95 4.30 -4.56
C ASN A 132 32.02 3.33 -4.07
N TYR A 133 31.83 2.02 -4.27
CA TYR A 133 32.74 0.98 -3.75
C TYR A 133 33.30 0.04 -4.81
N GLY A 134 32.94 0.23 -6.09
CA GLY A 134 33.65 -0.38 -7.22
C GLY A 134 33.71 -1.92 -7.20
N MET A 135 32.62 -2.59 -6.82
CA MET A 135 32.54 -4.05 -7.02
C MET A 135 32.18 -4.37 -8.48
N LEU A 136 33.12 -5.05 -9.14
CA LEU A 136 32.99 -5.66 -10.48
C LEU A 136 31.99 -6.82 -10.49
#